data_AF-E1QR05-F1
#
_entry.id   AF-E1QR05-F1
#
_cell.length_a   1.000
_cell.length_b   1.000
_cell.length_c   1.000
_cell.angle_alpha   90.00
_cell.angle_beta   90.00
_cell.angle_gamma   90.00
#
_symmetry.space_group_name_H-M   'P 1'
#
loop_
_entity.id
_entity.type
_entity.pdbx_description
1 polymer ?
#
loop_
_entity_poly.entity_id
_entity_poly.type
_entity_poly.pdbx_seq_one_letter_code
_entity_poly.pdbx_strand_id
1 'polypeptide(L)' 'MGELDELIIKFLRDRLGQDAELAIKLYMAYKEGGRRGIIKAINEELSKVGVEVGEGEG' A
#
# COMPACT_ATOMS: atom_id res chain seq x y z
N MET A 1 -14.48 -8.08 -3.87
CA MET A 1 -13.20 -7.96 -4.60
C MET A 1 -13.48 -8.35 -6.04
N GLY A 2 -12.97 -7.62 -7.02
CA GLY A 2 -13.20 -7.93 -8.44
C GLY A 2 -12.10 -8.83 -9.00
N GLU A 3 -12.40 -9.54 -10.08
CA GLU A 3 -11.45 -10.46 -10.77
C GLU A 3 -10.12 -9.79 -11.15
N LEU A 4 -10.17 -8.52 -11.57
CA LEU A 4 -8.97 -7.74 -11.86
C LEU A 4 -8.08 -7.52 -10.62
N ASP A 5 -8.67 -7.32 -9.44
CA ASP A 5 -7.89 -7.12 -8.21
C ASP A 5 -7.13 -8.40 -7.85
N GLU A 6 -7.77 -9.55 -8.03
CA GLU A 6 -7.17 -10.86 -7.75
C GLU A 6 -6.00 -11.14 -8.69
N LEU A 7 -6.14 -10.79 -9.98
CA LEU A 7 -5.05 -10.89 -10.96
C LEU A 7 -3.88 -9.98 -10.61
N ILE A 8 -4.15 -8.74 -10.19
CA ILE A 8 -3.10 -7.79 -9.76
C ILE A 8 -2.39 -8.32 -8.52
N ILE A 9 -3.12 -8.81 -7.51
CA ILE A 9 -2.54 -9.38 -6.29
C ILE A 9 -1.69 -10.60 -6.62
N LYS A 10 -2.19 -11.51 -7.48
CA LYS A 10 -1.43 -12.67 -7.92
C LYS A 10 -0.15 -12.26 -8.63
N PHE A 11 -0.23 -11.30 -9.56
CA PHE A 11 0.95 -10.75 -10.25
C PHE A 11 1.98 -10.18 -9.28
N LEU A 12 1.54 -9.41 -8.28
CA LEU A 12 2.43 -8.83 -7.26
C LEU A 12 3.11 -9.92 -6.42
N ARG A 13 2.37 -10.95 -5.99
CA ARG A 13 2.94 -12.10 -5.25
C ARG A 13 3.95 -12.87 -6.09
N ASP A 14 3.62 -13.17 -7.34
CA ASP A 14 4.50 -13.93 -8.24
C ASP A 14 5.80 -13.17 -8.55
N ARG A 15 5.75 -11.84 -8.63
CA ARG A 15 6.91 -10.99 -8.97
C ARG A 15 7.76 -10.59 -7.78
N LEU A 16 7.15 -10.30 -6.64
CA LEU A 16 7.83 -9.72 -5.48
C LEU A 16 8.03 -10.73 -4.35
N GLY A 17 7.39 -11.91 -4.42
CA GLY A 17 7.50 -12.94 -3.40
C GLY A 17 7.11 -12.42 -2.01
N GLN A 18 8.03 -12.52 -1.06
CA GLN A 18 7.81 -12.09 0.33
C GLN A 18 7.64 -10.57 0.46
N ASP A 19 8.17 -9.79 -0.46
CA ASP A 19 8.08 -8.31 -0.44
C ASP A 19 6.74 -7.79 -1.01
N ALA A 20 5.88 -8.69 -1.50
CA ALA A 20 4.62 -8.32 -2.14
C ALA A 20 3.61 -7.66 -1.19
N GLU A 21 3.70 -7.89 0.12
CA GLU A 21 2.72 -7.40 1.10
C GLU A 21 2.57 -5.88 1.06
N LEU A 22 3.68 -5.15 1.02
CA LEU A 22 3.65 -3.69 0.95
C LEU A 22 3.00 -3.22 -0.35
N ALA A 23 3.39 -3.80 -1.50
CA ALA A 23 2.82 -3.45 -2.79
C ALA A 23 1.31 -3.70 -2.85
N ILE A 24 0.85 -4.84 -2.31
CA ILE A 24 -0.58 -5.17 -2.22
C ILE A 24 -1.30 -4.17 -1.31
N LYS A 25 -0.73 -3.84 -0.14
CA LYS A 25 -1.30 -2.85 0.78
C LYS A 25 -1.48 -1.49 0.09
N LEU A 26 -0.46 -1.01 -0.63
CA LEU A 26 -0.51 0.28 -1.33
C LEU A 26 -1.53 0.28 -2.48
N TYR A 27 -1.63 -0.83 -3.23
CA TYR A 27 -2.64 -0.98 -4.27
C TYR A 27 -4.06 -0.92 -3.70
N MET A 28 -4.33 -1.66 -2.62
CA MET A 28 -5.63 -1.64 -1.95
C MET A 28 -5.96 -0.26 -1.38
N ALA A 29 -4.97 0.39 -0.75
CA ALA A 29 -5.14 1.72 -0.20
C ALA A 29 -5.45 2.76 -1.29
N TYR A 30 -4.82 2.64 -2.46
CA TYR A 30 -5.16 3.48 -3.61
C TYR A 30 -6.59 3.24 -4.11
N LYS A 31 -7.01 1.98 -4.20
CA LYS A 31 -8.36 1.63 -4.65
C LYS A 31 -9.44 2.22 -3.75
N GLU A 32 -9.22 2.21 -2.44
CA GLU A 32 -10.20 2.67 -1.45
C GLU A 32 -10.19 4.18 -1.25
N GLY A 33 -9.02 4.81 -1.27
CA GLY A 33 -8.85 6.21 -0.85
C GLY A 33 -8.01 7.06 -1.79
N GLY A 34 -7.68 6.56 -2.99
CA GLY A 34 -6.80 7.23 -3.95
C GLY A 34 -5.44 7.57 -3.33
N ARG A 35 -4.91 8.74 -3.68
CA ARG A 35 -3.63 9.24 -3.13
C ARG A 35 -3.63 9.34 -1.61
N ARG A 36 -4.75 9.75 -0.98
CA ARG A 36 -4.83 9.88 0.48
C ARG A 36 -4.72 8.52 1.17
N GLY A 37 -5.33 7.48 0.60
CA GLY A 37 -5.21 6.12 1.09
C GLY A 37 -3.76 5.62 1.07
N ILE A 38 -3.04 5.85 -0.04
CA ILE A 38 -1.61 5.55 -0.14
C ILE A 38 -0.81 6.25 0.97
N ILE A 39 -0.99 7.56 1.16
CA ILE A 39 -0.26 8.34 2.17
C ILE A 39 -0.49 7.77 3.56
N LYS A 40 -1.75 7.46 3.90
CA LYS A 40 -2.08 6.83 5.18
C LYS A 40 -1.39 5.48 5.34
N ALA A 41 -1.45 4.63 4.32
CA ALA A 41 -0.83 3.30 4.36
C ALA A 41 0.70 3.38 4.51
N ILE A 42 1.36 4.34 3.87
CA ILE A 42 2.80 4.60 4.00
C ILE A 42 3.13 5.08 5.41
N ASN A 43 2.39 6.06 5.94
CA ASN A 43 2.61 6.59 7.28
C ASN A 43 2.49 5.48 8.35
N GLU A 44 1.55 4.55 8.18
CA GLU A 44 1.43 3.37 9.03
C GLU A 44 2.63 2.41 8.95
N GLU A 45 3.28 2.27 7.79
CA GLU A 45 4.48 1.44 7.68
C GLU A 45 5.72 2.15 8.24
N LEU A 46 5.82 3.47 8.06
CA LEU A 46 6.89 4.28 8.62
C LEU A 46 6.83 4.34 10.16
N SER A 47 5.63 4.41 10.74
CA SER A 47 5.48 4.41 12.20
C SER A 47 5.95 3.10 12.84
N LYS A 48 5.81 1.96 12.16
CA LYS A 48 6.33 0.65 12.64
C LYS A 48 7.85 0.63 12.79
N VAL A 49 8.56 1.46 12.03
CA VAL A 49 10.03 1.59 12.10
C VAL A 49 10.46 2.84 12.88
N GLY A 50 9.55 3.47 13.61
CA GLY A 50 9.82 4.63 14.46
C GLY A 50 9.97 5.95 13.71
N VAL A 51 9.50 6.03 12.46
CA VAL A 51 9.50 7.27 11.66
C VAL A 51 8.11 7.91 11.73
N GLU A 52 8.02 9.03 12.45
CA GLU A 52 6.82 9.88 12.45
C GLU A 52 6.90 10.91 11.33
N VAL A 53 6.03 10.78 10.33
CA VAL A 53 5.89 11.80 9.27
C VAL A 53 4.85 12.80 9.74
N GLY A 54 5.30 13.97 10.20
CA GLY A 54 4.41 15.11 10.43
C GLY A 54 3.69 15.47 9.14
N GLU A 55 2.41 15.85 9.23
CA GLU A 55 1.64 16.36 8.10
C GLU A 55 2.31 17.65 7.60
N GLY A 56 3.25 17.51 6.65
CA GLY A 56 3.86 18.65 5.98
C GLY A 56 2.78 19.39 5.23
N GLU A 57 2.52 20.63 5.66
CA GLU A 57 1.65 21.59 4.99
C GLU A 57 2.02 21.65 3.50
N GLY A 58 1.10 21.21 2.65
CA GLY A 58 1.22 21.25 1.20
C GLY A 58 -0.07 21.78 0.58
#